data_AF-A0A7Z6T954-F1
#
_entry.id   AF-A0A7Z6T954-F1
#
_cell.length_a   1.000
_cell.length_b   1.000
_cell.length_c   1.000
_cell.angle_alpha   90.00
_cell.angle_beta   90.00
_cell.angle_gamma   90.00
#
_symmetry.space_group_name_H-M   'P 1'
#
loop_
_entity.id
_entity.type
_entity.pdbx_description
1 polymer ?
#
loop_
_entity_poly.entity_id
_entity_poly.type
_entity_poly.pdbx_seq_one_letter_code
_entity_poly.pdbx_strand_id
1 'polypeptide(L)'
;MDHGLPSRQTVNAVGGRLRVRDIAVGTRLWTLDGLRTAQTTVTQVVTAKARAAVEVVTGHATFTAAAGLPLATPDGWIRAEDAAGKAVAWTHARKLRRERLTFRMGYAFGYFVGATCADGTVGKNYVSLVVNDEAFATRYAHSLTEATALEARPQPVTRPSGYLGRDIPGFRVRVVASYLADALRQYAGGDAHHMRQAFPRVVLRDREVFDGFLDGYADGDGCRAKHWAGRTLVSANVPFLAELATVVGARFTPARKGLASHLIVVDRWAARGTFRPEHHDADPVESGWVTVEAVRPRVVPGKPFTLYSYRLRPHPTFLVNGHLVREAE
;
A
#
# COMPACT_ATOMS: atom_id res chain seq x y z
N MET A 1 -33.97 3.67 -18.79
CA MET A 1 -32.72 3.18 -18.18
C MET A 1 -31.60 4.06 -18.71
N ASP A 2 -31.13 4.96 -17.87
CA ASP A 2 -30.09 5.96 -18.13
C ASP A 2 -28.70 5.53 -17.62
N HIS A 3 -28.63 4.32 -17.07
CA HIS A 3 -27.47 3.73 -16.42
C HIS A 3 -27.15 2.35 -17.03
N GLY A 4 -25.90 1.90 -16.85
CA GLY A 4 -25.41 0.60 -17.33
C GLY A 4 -24.26 0.72 -18.32
N LEU A 5 -23.77 -0.43 -18.78
CA LEU A 5 -22.58 -0.54 -19.62
C LEU A 5 -22.88 -1.16 -20.98
N PRO A 6 -22.27 -0.69 -22.07
CA PRO A 6 -22.42 -1.31 -23.39
C PRO A 6 -21.88 -2.74 -23.44
N SER A 7 -22.50 -3.59 -24.26
CA SER A 7 -22.19 -5.03 -24.38
C SER A 7 -20.72 -5.43 -24.53
N ARG A 8 -19.89 -4.58 -25.19
CA ARG A 8 -18.45 -4.83 -25.42
C ARG A 8 -17.54 -4.24 -24.35
N GLN A 9 -18.07 -3.40 -23.46
CA GLN A 9 -17.31 -2.88 -22.33
C GLN A 9 -16.85 -4.05 -21.46
N THR A 10 -15.71 -3.88 -20.80
CA THR A 10 -15.15 -4.89 -19.90
C THR A 10 -15.23 -4.45 -18.45
N VAL A 11 -15.44 -5.42 -17.56
CA VAL A 11 -15.39 -5.25 -16.10
C VAL A 11 -14.32 -6.14 -15.49
N ASN A 12 -13.93 -5.83 -14.25
CA ASN A 12 -12.99 -6.64 -13.49
C ASN A 12 -13.75 -7.75 -12.75
N ALA A 13 -13.86 -8.94 -13.35
CA ALA A 13 -14.40 -10.12 -12.67
C ALA A 13 -13.34 -10.84 -11.83
N VAL A 14 -13.78 -11.57 -10.81
CA VAL A 14 -12.92 -12.52 -10.10
C VAL A 14 -12.62 -13.65 -11.07
N GLY A 15 -11.33 -13.91 -11.34
CA GLY A 15 -10.89 -14.87 -12.36
C GLY A 15 -10.54 -14.25 -13.72
N GLY A 16 -10.82 -12.97 -13.99
CA GLY A 16 -10.37 -12.31 -15.22
C GLY A 16 -11.20 -11.12 -15.64
N ARG A 17 -10.77 -10.47 -16.73
CA ARG A 17 -11.57 -9.44 -17.37
C ARG A 17 -12.68 -10.12 -18.17
N LEU A 18 -13.94 -9.75 -17.94
CA LEU A 18 -15.09 -10.24 -18.70
C LEU A 18 -15.74 -9.10 -19.48
N ARG A 19 -16.34 -9.43 -20.63
CA ARG A 19 -17.24 -8.49 -21.31
C ARG A 19 -18.53 -8.43 -20.51
N VAL A 20 -19.09 -7.23 -20.45
CA VAL A 20 -20.35 -6.92 -19.78
C VAL A 20 -21.48 -7.87 -20.19
N ARG A 21 -21.62 -8.17 -21.49
CA ARG A 21 -22.65 -9.09 -21.97
C ARG A 21 -22.48 -10.56 -21.55
N ASP A 22 -21.27 -10.95 -21.13
CA ASP A 22 -20.95 -12.33 -20.75
C ASP A 22 -21.12 -12.54 -19.23
N ILE A 23 -21.59 -11.52 -18.50
CA ILE A 23 -21.84 -11.59 -17.06
C ILE A 23 -23.21 -12.22 -16.81
N ALA A 24 -23.23 -13.26 -15.98
CA ALA A 24 -24.43 -13.95 -15.54
C ALA A 24 -24.65 -13.83 -14.02
N VAL A 25 -25.84 -14.18 -13.55
CA VAL A 25 -26.11 -14.35 -12.12
C VAL A 25 -25.13 -15.37 -11.53
N GLY A 26 -24.61 -15.09 -10.33
CA GLY A 26 -23.55 -15.85 -9.68
C GLY A 26 -22.13 -15.40 -10.06
N THR A 27 -21.96 -14.56 -11.09
CA THR A 27 -20.64 -14.02 -11.44
C THR A 27 -20.12 -13.14 -10.30
N ARG A 28 -18.87 -13.38 -9.88
CA ARG A 28 -18.20 -12.57 -8.87
C ARG A 28 -17.42 -11.44 -9.53
N LEU A 29 -17.62 -10.22 -9.06
CA LEU A 29 -16.95 -9.01 -9.55
C LEU A 29 -16.07 -8.41 -8.46
N TRP A 30 -14.97 -7.77 -8.86
CA TRP A 30 -14.20 -6.93 -7.95
C TRP A 30 -14.93 -5.61 -7.71
N THR A 31 -14.82 -5.14 -6.48
CA THR A 31 -15.29 -3.83 -6.02
C THR A 31 -14.29 -3.21 -5.05
N LEU A 32 -14.60 -2.04 -4.52
CA LEU A 32 -13.91 -1.41 -3.40
C LEU A 32 -14.84 -1.32 -2.19
N ASP A 33 -14.27 -1.60 -1.02
CA ASP A 33 -14.86 -1.34 0.29
C ASP A 33 -13.91 -0.42 1.05
N GLY A 34 -14.27 0.86 1.16
CA GLY A 34 -13.37 1.92 1.57
C GLY A 34 -12.08 1.95 0.74
N LEU A 35 -10.94 1.76 1.41
CA LEU A 35 -9.61 1.80 0.80
C LEU A 35 -9.14 0.44 0.25
N ARG A 36 -9.97 -0.60 0.35
CA ARG A 36 -9.59 -2.00 0.13
C ARG A 36 -10.37 -2.58 -1.03
N THR A 37 -9.78 -3.55 -1.73
CA THR A 37 -10.53 -4.32 -2.73
C THR A 37 -11.48 -5.31 -2.03
N ALA A 38 -12.63 -5.55 -2.63
CA ALA A 38 -13.60 -6.51 -2.11
C ALA A 38 -14.24 -7.25 -3.28
N GLN A 39 -15.05 -8.26 -2.97
CA GLN A 39 -15.75 -9.04 -3.98
C GLN A 39 -17.26 -8.92 -3.76
N THR A 40 -17.98 -8.74 -4.85
CA THR A 40 -19.45 -8.76 -4.86
C THR A 40 -19.93 -9.81 -5.86
N THR A 41 -21.18 -10.21 -5.75
CA THR A 41 -21.79 -11.25 -6.60
C THR A 41 -23.01 -10.70 -7.31
N VAL A 42 -23.10 -10.96 -8.60
CA VAL A 42 -24.26 -10.59 -9.43
C VAL A 42 -25.45 -11.45 -9.04
N THR A 43 -26.54 -10.82 -8.62
CA THR A 43 -27.80 -11.47 -8.24
C THR A 43 -28.88 -11.31 -9.31
N GLN A 44 -28.77 -10.27 -10.15
CA GLN A 44 -29.69 -10.03 -11.27
C GLN A 44 -28.94 -9.34 -12.41
N VAL A 45 -29.35 -9.61 -13.65
CA VAL A 45 -28.89 -8.92 -14.85
C VAL A 45 -30.09 -8.26 -15.51
N VAL A 46 -29.96 -6.98 -15.83
CA VAL A 46 -30.98 -6.17 -16.48
C VAL A 46 -30.40 -5.55 -17.74
N THR A 47 -31.19 -5.50 -18.82
CA THR A 47 -30.75 -4.90 -20.08
C THR A 47 -31.71 -3.84 -20.59
N ALA A 48 -31.17 -2.81 -21.25
CA ALA A 48 -31.94 -1.79 -21.94
C ALA A 48 -31.28 -1.36 -23.25
N LYS A 49 -32.05 -0.68 -24.11
CA LYS A 49 -31.53 -0.06 -25.33
C LYS A 49 -31.31 1.43 -25.10
N ALA A 50 -30.21 1.96 -25.60
CA ALA A 50 -29.90 3.39 -25.58
C ALA A 50 -29.24 3.83 -26.88
N ARG A 51 -29.53 5.06 -27.34
CA ARG A 51 -28.92 5.65 -28.54
C ARG A 51 -27.73 6.56 -28.24
N ALA A 52 -27.55 6.90 -26.97
CA ALA A 52 -26.44 7.70 -26.47
C ALA A 52 -25.75 6.97 -25.32
N ALA A 53 -24.45 7.20 -25.24
CA ALA A 53 -23.54 6.80 -24.17
C ALA A 53 -22.49 7.90 -24.02
N VAL A 54 -21.65 7.79 -23.00
CA VAL A 54 -20.49 8.64 -22.81
C VAL A 54 -19.22 7.78 -22.76
N GLU A 55 -18.14 8.32 -23.29
CA GLU A 55 -16.80 7.79 -23.15
C GLU A 55 -16.07 8.61 -22.08
N VAL A 56 -15.75 7.97 -20.96
CA VAL A 56 -15.03 8.58 -19.83
C VAL A 56 -13.55 8.28 -20.01
N VAL A 57 -12.73 9.34 -20.06
CA VAL A 57 -11.29 9.27 -20.29
C VAL A 57 -10.55 9.68 -19.02
N THR A 58 -9.62 8.84 -18.59
CA THR A 58 -8.69 9.11 -17.49
C THR A 58 -7.27 8.82 -17.94
N GLY A 59 -6.27 9.29 -17.20
CA GLY A 59 -4.86 8.97 -17.48
C GLY A 59 -4.50 7.49 -17.35
N HIS A 60 -5.40 6.64 -16.87
CA HIS A 60 -5.18 5.19 -16.73
C HIS A 60 -5.96 4.33 -17.71
N ALA A 61 -7.20 4.72 -18.03
CA ALA A 61 -8.02 3.99 -18.98
C ALA A 61 -9.17 4.85 -19.53
N THR A 62 -9.71 4.38 -20.64
CA THR A 62 -10.97 4.86 -21.23
C THR A 62 -12.03 3.77 -21.07
N PHE A 63 -13.26 4.15 -20.74
CA PHE A 63 -14.40 3.23 -20.75
C PHE A 63 -15.67 3.91 -21.26
N THR A 64 -16.57 3.12 -21.82
CA THR A 64 -17.87 3.60 -22.28
C THR A 64 -18.96 3.18 -21.30
N ALA A 65 -19.84 4.11 -20.96
CA ALA A 65 -20.94 3.91 -20.02
C ALA A 65 -22.18 4.69 -20.48
N ALA A 66 -23.35 4.36 -19.93
CA ALA A 66 -24.50 5.24 -20.01
C ALA A 66 -24.22 6.54 -19.22
N ALA A 67 -24.84 7.64 -19.66
CA ALA A 67 -24.58 8.98 -19.11
C ALA A 67 -24.85 9.08 -17.59
N GLY A 68 -25.90 8.41 -17.11
CA GLY A 68 -26.28 8.37 -15.70
C GLY A 68 -25.56 7.31 -14.86
N LEU A 69 -24.56 6.58 -15.39
CA LEU A 69 -23.83 5.59 -14.59
C LEU A 69 -23.13 6.29 -13.40
N PRO A 70 -23.40 5.89 -12.14
CA PRO A 70 -22.78 6.54 -10.99
C PRO A 70 -21.30 6.19 -10.86
N LEU A 71 -20.45 7.21 -10.75
CA LEU A 71 -19.01 7.12 -10.45
C LEU A 71 -18.76 7.65 -9.03
N ALA A 72 -17.93 6.95 -8.25
CA ALA A 72 -17.59 7.38 -6.90
C ALA A 72 -16.54 8.51 -6.94
N THR A 73 -16.78 9.58 -6.19
CA THR A 73 -15.88 10.71 -5.94
C THR A 73 -15.63 10.85 -4.43
N PRO A 74 -14.69 11.71 -4.00
CA PRO A 74 -14.52 12.01 -2.57
C PRO A 74 -15.80 12.54 -1.90
N ASP A 75 -16.66 13.22 -2.66
CA ASP A 75 -17.85 13.91 -2.16
C ASP A 75 -19.15 13.11 -2.35
N GLY A 76 -19.07 11.89 -2.89
CA GLY A 76 -20.24 11.03 -3.10
C GLY A 76 -20.29 10.39 -4.48
N TRP A 77 -21.47 10.33 -5.08
CA TRP A 77 -21.70 9.72 -6.39
C TRP A 77 -22.09 10.79 -7.40
N ILE A 78 -21.45 10.77 -8.57
CA ILE A 78 -21.78 11.66 -9.69
C ILE A 78 -22.13 10.85 -10.94
N ARG A 79 -22.86 11.45 -11.87
CA ARG A 79 -23.15 10.84 -13.18
C ARG A 79 -21.88 10.83 -14.03
N ALA A 80 -21.75 9.81 -14.87
CA ALA A 80 -20.60 9.69 -15.77
C ALA A 80 -20.47 10.88 -16.74
N GLU A 81 -21.57 11.51 -17.15
CA GLU A 81 -21.54 12.70 -18.02
C GLU A 81 -20.98 13.96 -17.34
N ASP A 82 -21.15 14.07 -16.03
CA ASP A 82 -20.74 15.24 -15.22
C ASP A 82 -19.32 15.08 -14.64
N ALA A 83 -18.63 13.99 -15.00
CA ALA A 83 -17.39 13.61 -14.34
C ALA A 83 -16.15 14.38 -14.80
N ALA A 84 -16.22 15.14 -15.90
CA ALA A 84 -15.06 15.86 -16.44
C ALA A 84 -14.43 16.78 -15.38
N GLY A 85 -13.11 16.66 -15.19
CA GLY A 85 -12.35 17.42 -14.19
C GLY A 85 -12.51 16.92 -12.75
N LYS A 86 -13.32 15.89 -12.49
CA LYS A 86 -13.54 15.33 -11.15
C LYS A 86 -12.60 14.16 -10.89
N ALA A 87 -12.25 13.99 -9.62
CA ALA A 87 -11.51 12.83 -9.14
C ALA A 87 -12.49 11.66 -8.89
N VAL A 88 -12.21 10.50 -9.47
CA VAL A 88 -13.03 9.28 -9.31
C VAL A 88 -12.22 8.14 -8.71
N ALA A 89 -12.89 7.29 -7.93
CA ALA A 89 -12.25 6.18 -7.24
C ALA A 89 -11.73 5.14 -8.24
N TRP A 90 -10.48 4.73 -8.05
CA TRP A 90 -9.79 3.82 -8.94
C TRP A 90 -8.85 2.87 -8.19
N THR A 91 -8.66 1.67 -8.74
CA THR A 91 -7.62 0.74 -8.29
C THR A 91 -6.86 0.14 -9.47
N HIS A 92 -5.56 -0.05 -9.27
CA HIS A 92 -4.71 -0.69 -10.26
C HIS A 92 -5.01 -2.18 -10.33
N ALA A 93 -5.21 -2.72 -11.54
CA ALA A 93 -5.53 -4.13 -11.77
C ALA A 93 -4.57 -5.14 -11.07
N ARG A 94 -3.29 -4.79 -10.90
CA ARG A 94 -2.29 -5.61 -10.20
C ARG A 94 -2.61 -5.84 -8.72
N LYS A 95 -3.40 -4.95 -8.11
CA LYS A 95 -3.81 -5.05 -6.71
C LYS A 95 -4.99 -6.02 -6.49
N LEU A 96 -5.72 -6.38 -7.55
CA LEU A 96 -6.91 -7.23 -7.44
C LEU A 96 -6.58 -8.69 -7.12
N ARG A 97 -5.45 -9.22 -7.60
CA ARG A 97 -5.12 -10.66 -7.48
C ARG A 97 -4.02 -10.97 -6.48
N ARG A 98 -3.55 -9.99 -5.72
CA ARG A 98 -2.44 -10.21 -4.80
C ARG A 98 -2.92 -10.97 -3.57
N GLU A 99 -2.08 -11.88 -3.10
CA GLU A 99 -2.24 -12.49 -1.80
C GLU A 99 -2.16 -11.41 -0.72
N ARG A 100 -3.13 -11.41 0.19
CA ARG A 100 -3.17 -10.49 1.32
C ARG A 100 -2.49 -11.13 2.50
N LEU A 101 -1.60 -10.39 3.12
CA LEU A 101 -0.95 -10.83 4.35
C LEU A 101 -1.83 -10.43 5.53
N THR A 102 -1.85 -11.25 6.56
CA THR A 102 -2.33 -10.86 7.88
C THR A 102 -1.12 -10.55 8.73
N PHE A 103 -0.94 -9.27 9.06
CA PHE A 103 0.15 -8.85 9.92
C PHE A 103 -0.13 -9.21 11.38
N ARG A 104 0.83 -9.89 12.02
CA ARG A 104 0.83 -10.10 13.47
C ARG A 104 1.54 -8.93 14.13
N MET A 105 0.79 -8.08 14.80
CA MET A 105 1.31 -6.89 15.47
C MET A 105 1.89 -7.29 16.82
N GLY A 106 3.20 -7.10 17.00
CA GLY A 106 3.94 -7.37 18.22
C GLY A 106 5.40 -6.99 18.06
N TYR A 107 6.26 -7.44 18.96
CA TYR A 107 7.69 -7.12 18.92
C TYR A 107 8.34 -7.42 17.56
N ALA A 108 8.09 -8.61 16.99
CA ALA A 108 8.63 -9.03 15.71
C ALA A 108 8.25 -8.08 14.55
N PHE A 109 7.02 -7.57 14.56
CA PHE A 109 6.57 -6.58 13.59
C PHE A 109 7.40 -5.30 13.68
N GLY A 110 7.53 -4.76 14.89
CA GLY A 110 8.35 -3.60 15.15
C GLY A 110 9.78 -3.80 14.67
N TYR A 111 10.38 -4.93 15.06
CA TYR A 111 11.76 -5.26 14.74
C TYR A 111 12.04 -5.29 13.24
N PHE A 112 11.24 -6.02 12.45
CA PHE A 112 11.50 -6.08 11.01
C PHE A 112 11.27 -4.73 10.33
N VAL A 113 10.30 -3.93 10.79
CA VAL A 113 10.08 -2.57 10.26
C VAL A 113 11.27 -1.67 10.58
N GLY A 114 11.76 -1.67 11.83
CA GLY A 114 12.92 -0.90 12.25
C GLY A 114 14.18 -1.27 11.47
N ALA A 115 14.46 -2.56 11.35
CA ALA A 115 15.59 -3.08 10.57
C ALA A 115 15.47 -2.74 9.08
N THR A 116 14.25 -2.75 8.53
CA THR A 116 14.00 -2.35 7.13
C THR A 116 14.24 -0.85 6.93
N CYS A 117 13.84 -0.02 7.89
CA CYS A 117 14.06 1.43 7.83
C CYS A 117 15.52 1.84 8.03
N ALA A 118 16.33 1.02 8.69
CA ALA A 118 17.77 1.21 8.84
C ALA A 118 18.51 0.75 7.57
N ASP A 119 18.58 -0.57 7.35
CA ASP A 119 19.45 -1.18 6.32
C ASP A 119 18.68 -1.87 5.19
N GLY A 120 17.35 -1.78 5.19
CA GLY A 120 16.49 -2.45 4.23
C GLY A 120 16.38 -1.74 2.88
N THR A 121 15.98 -2.51 1.88
CA THR A 121 15.59 -2.04 0.56
C THR A 121 14.18 -2.52 0.25
N VAL A 122 13.27 -1.58 -0.01
CA VAL A 122 11.92 -1.88 -0.49
C VAL A 122 11.85 -1.64 -1.99
N GLY A 123 11.93 -2.73 -2.76
CA GLY A 123 11.80 -2.71 -4.21
C GLY A 123 10.35 -2.61 -4.69
N LYS A 124 10.15 -2.68 -6.01
CA LYS A 124 8.80 -2.62 -6.62
C LYS A 124 7.84 -3.67 -6.05
N ASN A 125 8.32 -4.89 -5.86
CA ASN A 125 7.55 -6.07 -5.46
C ASN A 125 8.27 -6.97 -4.43
N TYR A 126 9.32 -6.46 -3.77
CA TYR A 126 10.11 -7.23 -2.83
C TYR A 126 10.64 -6.35 -1.70
N VAL A 127 11.00 -7.00 -0.60
CA VAL A 127 11.76 -6.41 0.50
C VAL A 127 13.04 -7.19 0.63
N SER A 128 14.15 -6.50 0.86
CA SER A 128 15.46 -7.13 1.01
C SER A 128 16.27 -6.45 2.11
N LEU A 129 17.00 -7.23 2.89
CA LEU A 129 18.06 -6.79 3.79
C LEU A 129 19.37 -7.43 3.31
N VAL A 130 20.45 -6.66 3.22
CA VAL A 130 21.79 -7.18 2.87
C VAL A 130 22.82 -6.64 3.85
N VAL A 131 23.29 -7.50 4.75
CA VAL A 131 24.14 -7.13 5.89
C VAL A 131 25.33 -8.07 6.02
N ASN A 132 26.37 -7.68 6.76
CA ASN A 132 27.54 -8.52 6.95
C ASN A 132 27.37 -9.50 8.14
N ASP A 133 26.46 -9.17 9.06
CA ASP A 133 26.22 -9.94 10.28
C ASP A 133 25.12 -11.00 10.04
N GLU A 134 25.49 -12.27 10.22
CA GLU A 134 24.58 -13.40 10.10
C GLU A 134 23.49 -13.43 11.18
N ALA A 135 23.83 -13.06 12.42
CA ALA A 135 22.89 -13.03 13.52
C ALA A 135 21.82 -11.95 13.27
N PHE A 136 22.22 -10.78 12.76
CA PHE A 136 21.27 -9.74 12.36
C PHE A 136 20.36 -10.22 11.22
N ALA A 137 20.94 -10.80 10.16
CA ALA A 137 20.16 -11.36 9.06
C ALA A 137 19.17 -12.45 9.53
N THR A 138 19.60 -13.33 10.43
CA THR A 138 18.77 -14.40 10.99
C THR A 138 17.62 -13.85 11.82
N ARG A 139 17.90 -12.89 12.69
CA ARG A 139 16.87 -12.24 13.53
C ARG A 139 15.87 -11.45 12.70
N TYR A 140 16.33 -10.77 11.65
CA TYR A 140 15.46 -10.13 10.67
C TYR A 140 14.55 -11.13 9.96
N ALA A 141 15.11 -12.23 9.45
CA ALA A 141 14.34 -13.27 8.78
C ALA A 141 13.27 -13.87 9.69
N HIS A 142 13.64 -14.23 10.93
CA HIS A 142 12.71 -14.74 11.92
C HIS A 142 11.57 -13.75 12.19
N SER A 143 11.90 -12.48 12.46
CA SER A 143 10.91 -11.46 12.79
C SER A 143 9.97 -11.15 11.63
N LEU A 144 10.49 -11.14 10.40
CA LEU A 144 9.69 -10.97 9.19
C LEU A 144 8.72 -12.14 9.01
N THR A 145 9.21 -13.39 9.15
CA THR A 145 8.37 -14.58 9.04
C THR A 145 7.31 -14.63 10.12
N GLU A 146 7.65 -14.33 11.38
CA GLU A 146 6.69 -14.29 12.47
C GLU A 146 5.58 -13.26 12.23
N ALA A 147 5.96 -12.05 11.80
CA ALA A 147 5.03 -10.95 11.62
C ALA A 147 4.15 -11.05 10.36
N THR A 148 4.57 -11.80 9.34
CA THR A 148 3.90 -11.83 8.02
C THR A 148 3.50 -13.22 7.54
N ALA A 149 3.95 -14.28 8.21
CA ALA A 149 3.89 -15.68 7.77
C ALA A 149 4.64 -15.99 6.45
N LEU A 150 5.37 -15.03 5.88
CA LEU A 150 6.17 -15.26 4.68
C LEU A 150 7.48 -15.96 5.04
N GLU A 151 7.84 -17.01 4.30
CA GLU A 151 9.13 -17.68 4.48
C GLU A 151 10.27 -16.72 4.12
N ALA A 152 11.10 -16.40 5.12
CA ALA A 152 12.32 -15.64 4.96
C ALA A 152 13.48 -16.44 5.53
N ARG A 153 14.61 -16.41 4.81
CA ARG A 153 15.83 -17.08 5.25
C ARG A 153 17.07 -16.27 4.84
N PRO A 154 18.11 -16.24 5.67
CA PRO A 154 19.41 -15.72 5.27
C PRO A 154 19.97 -16.55 4.11
N GLN A 155 20.57 -15.86 3.15
CA GLN A 155 21.28 -16.46 2.03
C GLN A 155 22.68 -15.83 1.98
N PRO A 156 23.76 -16.63 1.96
CA PRO A 156 25.09 -16.09 1.76
C PRO A 156 25.17 -15.44 0.38
N VAL A 157 25.75 -14.25 0.33
CA VAL A 157 25.93 -13.46 -0.88
C VAL A 157 27.30 -12.77 -0.86
N THR A 158 27.74 -12.33 -2.03
CA THR A 158 28.89 -11.46 -2.18
C THR A 158 28.42 -10.06 -2.54
N ARG A 159 28.98 -9.02 -1.90
CA ARG A 159 28.69 -7.62 -2.20
C ARG A 159 29.96 -6.80 -2.41
N PRO A 160 29.94 -5.81 -3.32
CA PRO A 160 31.05 -4.88 -3.45
C PRO A 160 31.12 -3.98 -2.21
N SER A 161 32.32 -3.81 -1.65
CA SER A 161 32.60 -2.83 -0.61
C SER A 161 33.32 -1.63 -1.21
N GLY A 162 32.66 -0.47 -1.24
CA GLY A 162 33.29 0.78 -1.68
C GLY A 162 34.43 1.23 -0.76
N TYR A 163 34.35 0.91 0.54
CA TYR A 163 35.40 1.24 1.51
C TYR A 163 36.65 0.36 1.33
N LEU A 164 36.46 -0.94 1.05
CA LEU A 164 37.58 -1.90 0.92
C LEU A 164 38.03 -2.10 -0.54
N GLY A 165 37.30 -1.55 -1.51
CA GLY A 165 37.59 -1.71 -2.94
C GLY A 165 37.50 -3.15 -3.46
N ARG A 166 36.84 -4.05 -2.72
CA ARG A 166 36.73 -5.48 -3.06
C ARG A 166 35.39 -6.05 -2.65
N ASP A 167 35.11 -7.22 -3.20
CA ASP A 167 33.98 -8.03 -2.81
C ASP A 167 34.16 -8.61 -1.40
N ILE A 168 33.10 -8.53 -0.60
CA ILE A 168 33.06 -9.08 0.76
C ILE A 168 31.87 -10.04 0.91
N PRO A 169 32.00 -11.08 1.75
CA PRO A 169 30.88 -11.93 2.11
C PRO A 169 29.85 -11.14 2.92
N GLY A 170 28.59 -11.53 2.77
CA GLY A 170 27.48 -11.04 3.56
C GLY A 170 26.27 -11.97 3.45
N PHE A 171 25.16 -11.53 4.03
CA PHE A 171 23.92 -12.28 4.12
C PHE A 171 22.78 -11.43 3.58
N ARG A 172 21.99 -12.03 2.69
CA ARG A 172 20.78 -11.45 2.14
C ARG A 172 19.56 -12.17 2.67
N VAL A 173 18.59 -11.43 3.17
CA VAL A 173 17.22 -11.90 3.35
C VAL A 173 16.35 -11.17 2.33
N ARG A 174 15.64 -11.91 1.48
CA ARG A 174 14.77 -11.31 0.46
C ARG A 174 13.46 -12.06 0.34
N VAL A 175 12.36 -11.31 0.38
CA VAL A 175 11.00 -11.82 0.21
C VAL A 175 10.32 -11.07 -0.94
N VAL A 176 9.72 -11.82 -1.86
CA VAL A 176 9.01 -11.26 -3.02
C VAL A 176 7.52 -11.22 -2.72
N ALA A 177 7.06 -10.10 -2.17
CA ALA A 177 5.65 -9.86 -1.89
C ALA A 177 5.30 -8.40 -2.19
N SER A 178 4.55 -8.15 -3.28
CA SER A 178 4.13 -6.79 -3.63
C SER A 178 3.21 -6.16 -2.59
N TYR A 179 2.47 -6.98 -1.85
CA TYR A 179 1.63 -6.54 -0.74
C TYR A 179 2.46 -5.92 0.39
N LEU A 180 3.48 -6.65 0.85
CA LEU A 180 4.42 -6.18 1.87
C LEU A 180 5.19 -4.94 1.40
N ALA A 181 5.66 -4.94 0.14
CA ALA A 181 6.38 -3.80 -0.42
C ALA A 181 5.53 -2.52 -0.50
N ASP A 182 4.24 -2.64 -0.85
CA ASP A 182 3.31 -1.50 -0.79
C ASP A 182 3.05 -1.05 0.65
N ALA A 183 2.90 -1.98 1.59
CA ALA A 183 2.68 -1.67 3.00
C ALA A 183 3.87 -0.89 3.59
N LEU A 184 5.10 -1.36 3.39
CA LEU A 184 6.31 -0.67 3.88
C LEU A 184 6.50 0.71 3.25
N ARG A 185 6.23 0.85 1.94
CA ARG A 185 6.22 2.18 1.32
C ARG A 185 5.20 3.10 1.97
N GLN A 186 3.99 2.61 2.24
CA GLN A 186 2.96 3.38 2.94
C GLN A 186 3.41 3.80 4.34
N TYR A 187 4.01 2.88 5.11
CA TYR A 187 4.54 3.20 6.43
C TYR A 187 5.59 4.31 6.36
N ALA A 188 6.44 4.28 5.32
CA ALA A 188 7.47 5.28 5.06
C ALA A 188 6.95 6.59 4.41
N GLY A 189 5.62 6.79 4.29
CA GLY A 189 5.06 8.01 3.67
C GLY A 189 5.09 8.03 2.14
N GLY A 190 5.23 6.87 1.49
CA GLY A 190 5.19 6.68 0.04
C GLY A 190 6.54 6.39 -0.60
N ASP A 191 7.65 6.78 0.04
CA ASP A 191 9.02 6.53 -0.42
C ASP A 191 9.85 5.89 0.70
N ALA A 192 10.24 4.64 0.50
CA ALA A 192 11.04 3.87 1.45
C ALA A 192 12.56 4.11 1.29
N HIS A 193 12.96 5.14 0.54
CA HIS A 193 14.36 5.53 0.46
C HIS A 193 14.82 6.14 1.78
N HIS A 194 15.93 5.64 2.36
CA HIS A 194 16.43 6.02 3.69
C HIS A 194 16.50 7.55 3.93
N MET A 195 16.91 8.34 2.92
CA MET A 195 16.96 9.83 3.02
C MET A 195 15.60 10.55 2.97
N ARG A 196 14.53 9.90 2.55
CA ARG A 196 13.23 10.54 2.26
C ARG A 196 12.04 9.89 2.97
N GLN A 197 12.25 8.72 3.59
CA GLN A 197 11.21 8.06 4.36
C GLN A 197 10.73 8.93 5.52
N ALA A 198 9.42 8.98 5.70
CA ALA A 198 8.80 9.47 6.91
C ALA A 198 8.99 8.47 8.06
N PHE A 199 8.77 8.93 9.30
CA PHE A 199 8.75 8.04 10.45
C PHE A 199 7.55 7.07 10.36
N PRO A 200 7.75 5.75 10.51
CA PRO A 200 6.71 4.75 10.27
C PRO A 200 5.73 4.66 11.45
N ARG A 201 4.75 5.57 11.53
CA ARG A 201 3.83 5.67 12.68
C ARG A 201 3.04 4.39 13.01
N VAL A 202 2.94 3.44 12.07
CA VAL A 202 2.40 2.09 12.35
C VAL A 202 3.08 1.37 13.52
N VAL A 203 4.34 1.71 13.82
CA VAL A 203 5.07 1.12 14.97
C VAL A 203 4.68 1.74 16.31
N LEU A 204 3.92 2.84 16.32
CA LEU A 204 3.44 3.49 17.54
C LEU A 204 2.19 2.82 18.13
N ARG A 205 1.78 1.67 17.59
CA ARG A 205 0.59 0.93 18.04
C ARG A 205 0.54 0.70 19.54
N ASP A 206 1.64 0.20 20.07
CA ASP A 206 1.83 -0.07 21.48
C ASP A 206 3.33 -0.11 21.78
N ARG A 207 3.65 -0.25 23.06
CA ARG A 207 5.03 -0.24 23.53
C ARG A 207 5.83 -1.43 23.00
N GLU A 208 5.22 -2.60 22.90
CA GLU A 208 5.93 -3.83 22.50
C GLU A 208 6.41 -3.72 21.05
N VAL A 209 5.52 -3.27 20.16
CA VAL A 209 5.85 -2.98 18.76
C VAL A 209 6.95 -1.91 18.68
N PHE A 210 6.82 -0.84 19.46
CA PHE A 210 7.79 0.24 19.39
C PHE A 210 9.18 -0.13 19.95
N ASP A 211 9.24 -0.92 21.03
CA ASP A 211 10.49 -1.48 21.56
C ASP A 211 11.17 -2.39 20.51
N GLY A 212 10.37 -3.21 19.80
CA GLY A 212 10.85 -3.97 18.65
C GLY A 212 11.46 -3.08 17.57
N PHE A 213 10.78 -2.01 17.19
CA PHE A 213 11.28 -1.04 16.20
C PHE A 213 12.61 -0.41 16.61
N LEU A 214 12.74 0.01 17.88
CA LEU A 214 13.97 0.59 18.39
C LEU A 214 15.14 -0.40 18.38
N ASP A 215 14.89 -1.68 18.66
CA ASP A 215 15.92 -2.73 18.60
C ASP A 215 16.30 -3.02 17.13
N GLY A 216 15.32 -3.16 16.24
CA GLY A 216 15.56 -3.44 14.82
C GLY A 216 16.33 -2.33 14.12
N TYR A 217 16.00 -1.06 14.41
CA TYR A 217 16.74 0.08 13.86
C TYR A 217 18.17 0.14 14.42
N ALA A 218 18.34 -0.11 15.72
CA ALA A 218 19.65 -0.08 16.36
C ALA A 218 20.60 -1.19 15.88
N ASP A 219 20.07 -2.36 15.51
CA ASP A 219 20.87 -3.47 14.97
C ASP A 219 21.40 -3.17 13.54
N GLY A 220 20.72 -2.31 12.77
CA GLY A 220 21.18 -1.85 11.45
C GLY A 220 22.01 -0.58 11.53
N ASP A 221 21.35 0.55 11.79
CA ASP A 221 21.94 1.89 11.78
C ASP A 221 22.06 2.43 13.21
N GLY A 222 22.75 1.70 14.06
CA GLY A 222 22.96 2.10 15.44
C GLY A 222 23.88 1.18 16.22
N CYS A 223 23.83 1.32 17.54
CA CYS A 223 24.46 0.38 18.45
C CYS A 223 23.87 0.48 19.85
N ARG A 224 23.88 -0.63 20.59
CA ARG A 224 23.65 -0.58 22.05
C ARG A 224 24.89 -0.03 22.76
N ALA A 225 24.65 0.74 23.81
CA ALA A 225 25.73 1.23 24.66
C ALA A 225 26.32 0.09 25.51
N LYS A 226 27.66 0.07 25.65
CA LYS A 226 28.38 -0.96 26.43
C LYS A 226 28.30 -0.76 27.94
N HIS A 227 28.13 0.48 28.40
CA HIS A 227 28.30 0.85 29.81
C HIS A 227 27.02 1.40 30.48
N TRP A 228 25.92 1.50 29.75
CA TRP A 228 24.65 1.99 30.28
C TRP A 228 23.48 1.44 29.47
N ALA A 229 22.29 1.43 30.08
CA ALA A 229 21.08 0.87 29.48
C ALA A 229 20.48 1.81 28.42
N GLY A 230 20.87 1.62 27.17
CA GLY A 230 20.25 2.24 26.02
C GLY A 230 21.03 2.05 24.73
N ARG A 231 20.71 2.88 23.75
CA ARG A 231 21.14 2.76 22.36
C ARG A 231 21.38 4.10 21.70
N THR A 232 22.25 4.11 20.71
CA THR A 232 22.46 5.22 19.79
C THR A 232 21.90 4.81 18.44
N LEU A 233 21.04 5.65 17.87
CA LEU A 233 20.51 5.51 16.52
C LEU A 233 21.19 6.54 15.63
N VAL A 234 21.60 6.14 14.43
CA VAL A 234 22.34 6.97 13.49
C VAL A 234 21.52 7.12 12.22
N SER A 235 21.36 8.34 11.71
CA SER A 235 20.70 8.55 10.42
C SER A 235 21.09 9.87 9.79
N ALA A 236 21.20 9.90 8.47
CA ALA A 236 21.28 11.14 7.70
C ALA A 236 19.89 11.78 7.48
N ASN A 237 18.80 11.07 7.79
CA ASN A 237 17.44 11.58 7.72
C ASN A 237 17.09 12.33 9.02
N VAL A 238 17.39 13.63 9.05
CA VAL A 238 17.16 14.50 10.21
C VAL A 238 15.67 14.58 10.61
N PRO A 239 14.70 14.77 9.68
CA PRO A 239 13.28 14.75 10.03
C PRO A 239 12.84 13.49 10.76
N PHE A 240 13.30 12.32 10.30
CA PHE A 240 13.00 11.03 10.94
C PHE A 240 13.49 10.97 12.40
N LEU A 241 14.74 11.37 12.65
CA LEU A 241 15.30 11.37 14.01
C LEU A 241 14.65 12.42 14.91
N ALA A 242 14.26 13.57 14.36
CA ALA A 242 13.55 14.61 15.11
C ALA A 242 12.17 14.14 15.57
N GLU A 243 11.42 13.44 14.70
CA GLU A 243 10.13 12.85 15.06
C GLU A 243 10.31 11.75 16.11
N LEU A 244 11.25 10.83 15.90
CA LEU A 244 11.57 9.79 16.86
C LEU A 244 11.97 10.36 18.23
N ALA A 245 12.77 11.42 18.26
CA ALA A 245 13.17 12.10 19.49
C ALA A 245 11.97 12.64 20.27
N THR A 246 10.98 13.22 19.58
CA THR A 246 9.72 13.65 20.20
C THR A 246 8.99 12.47 20.84
N VAL A 247 8.87 11.33 20.12
CA VAL A 247 8.19 10.13 20.63
C VAL A 247 8.84 9.61 21.92
N VAL A 248 10.17 9.47 21.94
CA VAL A 248 10.91 8.96 23.11
C VAL A 248 11.23 10.04 24.16
N GLY A 249 10.80 11.28 23.94
CA GLY A 249 11.07 12.43 24.81
C GLY A 249 12.56 12.74 24.94
N ALA A 250 13.36 12.47 23.92
CA ALA A 250 14.79 12.73 23.88
C ALA A 250 15.10 14.13 23.34
N ARG A 251 16.20 14.71 23.82
CA ARG A 251 16.76 15.90 23.19
C ARG A 251 17.51 15.47 21.94
N PHE A 252 17.28 16.16 20.84
CA PHE A 252 17.94 15.89 19.57
C PHE A 252 18.51 17.17 18.99
N THR A 253 19.79 17.12 18.62
CA THR A 253 20.50 18.19 17.94
C THR A 253 21.12 17.60 16.67
N PRO A 254 20.71 18.05 15.48
CA PRO A 254 21.26 17.54 14.22
C PRO A 254 22.78 17.77 14.12
N ALA A 255 23.48 16.85 13.48
CA ALA A 255 24.89 17.02 13.15
C ALA A 255 25.08 18.13 12.10
N ARG A 256 26.30 18.69 12.04
CA ARG A 256 26.67 19.70 11.03
C ARG A 256 26.59 19.11 9.62
N LYS A 257 26.34 19.97 8.61
CA LYS A 257 26.12 19.57 7.21
C LYS A 257 27.16 18.54 6.72
N GLY A 258 26.67 17.42 6.20
CA GLY A 258 27.48 16.35 5.59
C GLY A 258 27.72 15.11 6.47
N LEU A 259 27.35 15.15 7.76
CA LEU A 259 27.48 14.02 8.68
C LEU A 259 26.11 13.44 9.05
N ALA A 260 26.06 12.14 9.33
CA ALA A 260 24.90 11.50 9.93
C ALA A 260 24.66 12.06 11.34
N SER A 261 23.38 12.23 11.70
CA SER A 261 22.98 12.68 13.04
C SER A 261 22.78 11.49 13.97
N HIS A 262 23.03 11.70 15.27
CA HIS A 262 22.91 10.66 16.28
C HIS A 262 21.78 11.01 17.25
N LEU A 263 20.97 10.01 17.60
CA LEU A 263 19.94 10.09 18.62
C LEU A 263 20.24 9.09 19.73
N ILE A 264 20.34 9.58 20.97
CA ILE A 264 20.56 8.74 22.14
C ILE A 264 19.20 8.40 22.78
N VAL A 265 18.90 7.11 22.88
CA VAL A 265 17.66 6.60 23.47
C VAL A 265 18.01 5.75 24.70
N VAL A 266 17.59 6.19 25.88
CA VAL A 266 17.73 5.42 27.13
C VAL A 266 16.64 4.36 27.24
N ASP A 267 16.94 3.17 27.77
CA ASP A 267 15.94 2.07 27.81
C ASP A 267 14.74 2.40 28.70
N ARG A 268 14.90 3.31 29.67
CA ARG A 268 13.81 3.87 30.47
C ARG A 268 13.03 5.00 29.78
N TRP A 269 13.13 5.15 28.45
CA TRP A 269 12.48 6.22 27.69
C TRP A 269 10.97 6.28 27.97
N ALA A 270 10.32 5.13 28.14
CA ALA A 270 8.88 5.03 28.40
C ALA A 270 8.45 5.74 29.70
N ALA A 271 9.33 5.78 30.71
CA ALA A 271 9.06 6.45 31.99
C ALA A 271 8.91 7.98 31.85
N ARG A 272 9.26 8.55 30.70
CA ARG A 272 9.08 9.98 30.40
C ARG A 272 7.63 10.35 30.05
N GLY A 273 6.77 9.37 29.79
CA GLY A 273 5.34 9.59 29.52
C GLY A 273 5.05 10.33 28.20
N THR A 274 6.01 10.42 27.28
CA THR A 274 5.84 11.12 25.98
C THR A 274 5.23 10.25 24.90
N PHE A 275 5.40 8.94 24.99
CA PHE A 275 4.84 8.00 24.03
C PHE A 275 3.32 7.91 24.19
N ARG A 276 2.63 8.10 23.07
CA ARG A 276 1.19 7.97 22.96
C ARG A 276 0.92 6.87 21.95
N PRO A 277 0.24 5.78 22.34
CA PRO A 277 -0.20 4.76 21.40
C PRO A 277 -1.05 5.38 20.28
N GLU A 278 -0.81 4.94 19.05
CA GLU A 278 -1.55 5.40 17.87
C GLU A 278 -2.06 4.23 17.05
N HIS A 279 -3.28 4.34 16.53
CA HIS A 279 -3.82 3.33 15.65
C HIS A 279 -3.61 3.71 14.18
N HIS A 280 -2.80 2.93 13.48
CA HIS A 280 -2.61 3.03 12.02
C HIS A 280 -2.79 1.64 11.41
N ASP A 281 -3.46 1.60 10.26
CA ASP A 281 -3.65 0.35 9.52
C ASP A 281 -2.31 -0.17 9.00
N ALA A 282 -1.95 -1.40 9.40
CA ALA A 282 -0.85 -2.14 8.78
C ALA A 282 -1.20 -2.57 7.34
N ASP A 283 -2.49 -2.60 7.05
CA ASP A 283 -3.02 -2.97 5.76
C ASP A 283 -2.73 -1.89 4.70
N PRO A 284 -2.10 -2.23 3.56
CA PRO A 284 -1.84 -1.26 2.50
C PRO A 284 -3.14 -0.80 1.84
N VAL A 285 -3.19 0.49 1.49
CA VAL A 285 -4.24 1.13 0.71
C VAL A 285 -4.23 0.60 -0.73
N GLU A 286 -5.39 0.12 -1.18
CA GLU A 286 -5.57 -0.53 -2.48
C GLU A 286 -6.26 0.34 -3.52
N SER A 287 -7.03 1.33 -3.10
CA SER A 287 -7.65 2.30 -3.97
C SER A 287 -6.94 3.65 -3.96
N GLY A 288 -7.36 4.54 -4.83
CA GLY A 288 -6.93 5.93 -4.90
C GLY A 288 -7.89 6.71 -5.78
N TRP A 289 -7.48 7.91 -6.14
CA TRP A 289 -8.29 8.82 -6.96
C TRP A 289 -7.57 9.09 -8.28
N VAL A 290 -8.31 9.08 -9.38
CA VAL A 290 -7.82 9.49 -10.70
C VAL A 290 -8.71 10.58 -11.26
N THR A 291 -8.12 11.62 -11.85
CA THR A 291 -8.88 12.68 -12.50
C THR A 291 -9.45 12.20 -13.83
N VAL A 292 -10.73 12.47 -14.06
CA VAL A 292 -11.36 12.32 -15.37
C VAL A 292 -10.94 13.51 -16.23
N GLU A 293 -10.17 13.22 -17.27
CA GLU A 293 -9.61 14.22 -18.18
C GLU A 293 -10.66 14.74 -19.16
N ALA A 294 -11.54 13.87 -19.62
CA ALA A 294 -12.60 14.23 -20.55
C ALA A 294 -13.78 13.28 -20.46
N VAL A 295 -14.97 13.81 -20.79
CA VAL A 295 -16.15 13.01 -21.07
C VAL A 295 -16.63 13.34 -22.47
N ARG A 296 -16.72 12.32 -23.33
CA ARG A 296 -17.04 12.49 -24.76
C ARG A 296 -18.37 11.85 -25.09
N PRO A 297 -19.30 12.57 -25.73
CA PRO A 297 -20.55 11.98 -26.21
C PRO A 297 -20.29 10.86 -27.22
N ARG A 298 -21.02 9.76 -27.07
CA ARG A 298 -21.06 8.62 -28.00
C ARG A 298 -22.51 8.43 -28.45
N VAL A 299 -22.84 8.98 -29.62
CA VAL A 299 -24.16 8.82 -30.25
C VAL A 299 -24.04 7.82 -31.38
N VAL A 300 -24.98 6.87 -31.47
CA VAL A 300 -25.04 5.92 -32.59
C VAL A 300 -26.17 6.31 -33.55
N PRO A 301 -25.88 6.62 -34.83
CA PRO A 301 -26.91 6.92 -35.82
C PRO A 301 -27.70 5.67 -36.25
N GLY A 302 -27.11 4.47 -36.06
CA GLY A 302 -27.69 3.19 -36.43
C GLY A 302 -28.19 2.36 -35.23
N LYS A 303 -27.66 1.13 -35.09
CA LYS A 303 -28.09 0.18 -34.06
C LYS A 303 -27.85 0.74 -32.64
N PRO A 304 -28.88 0.81 -31.78
CA PRO A 304 -28.73 1.24 -30.40
C PRO A 304 -27.74 0.38 -29.61
N PHE A 305 -27.09 0.98 -28.62
CA PHE A 305 -26.37 0.24 -27.60
C PHE A 305 -27.32 -0.70 -26.86
N THR A 306 -26.82 -1.86 -26.46
CA THR A 306 -27.45 -2.68 -25.42
C THR A 306 -26.67 -2.44 -24.15
N LEU A 307 -27.31 -1.74 -23.22
CA LEU A 307 -26.79 -1.46 -21.89
C LEU A 307 -27.13 -2.63 -20.97
N TYR A 308 -26.20 -3.00 -20.12
CA TYR A 308 -26.36 -4.01 -19.08
C TYR A 308 -26.11 -3.37 -17.72
N SER A 309 -26.96 -3.72 -16.77
CA SER A 309 -26.92 -3.30 -15.38
C SER A 309 -27.09 -4.54 -14.50
N TYR A 310 -26.57 -4.48 -13.27
CA TYR A 310 -26.53 -5.63 -12.37
C TYR A 310 -27.12 -5.27 -11.03
N ARG A 311 -27.82 -6.20 -10.38
CA ARG A 311 -27.96 -6.19 -8.92
C ARG A 311 -26.83 -6.99 -8.30
N LEU A 312 -26.30 -6.51 -7.20
CA LEU A 312 -25.04 -6.97 -6.60
C LEU A 312 -25.21 -7.14 -5.09
N ARG A 313 -24.60 -8.20 -4.55
CA ARG A 313 -24.51 -8.43 -3.09
C ARG A 313 -23.15 -9.01 -2.69
N PRO A 314 -22.59 -8.66 -1.53
CA PRO A 314 -23.16 -7.74 -0.53
C PRO A 314 -22.96 -6.25 -0.86
N HIS A 315 -22.05 -5.92 -1.79
CA HIS A 315 -21.75 -4.54 -2.14
C HIS A 315 -22.49 -4.13 -3.44
N PRO A 316 -23.20 -2.99 -3.46
CA PRO A 316 -23.91 -2.48 -4.64
C PRO A 316 -22.98 -1.81 -5.66
N THR A 317 -21.72 -2.22 -5.74
CA THR A 317 -20.66 -1.55 -6.50
C THR A 317 -19.75 -2.55 -7.18
N PHE A 318 -19.11 -2.17 -8.27
CA PHE A 318 -18.15 -3.01 -9.00
C PHE A 318 -17.15 -2.18 -9.81
N LEU A 319 -16.14 -2.83 -10.36
CA LEU A 319 -15.05 -2.17 -11.08
C LEU A 319 -15.16 -2.29 -12.61
N VAL A 320 -15.00 -1.14 -13.28
CA VAL A 320 -14.91 -1.01 -14.75
C VAL A 320 -13.54 -0.47 -15.10
N ASN A 321 -12.67 -1.32 -15.65
CA ASN A 321 -11.26 -0.96 -15.92
C ASN A 321 -10.56 -0.36 -14.68
N GLY A 322 -10.89 -0.85 -13.48
CA GLY A 322 -10.39 -0.35 -12.20
C GLY A 322 -11.17 0.81 -11.58
N HIS A 323 -12.10 1.45 -12.30
CA HIS A 323 -12.93 2.54 -11.77
C HIS A 323 -14.13 2.01 -11.01
N LEU A 324 -14.42 2.58 -9.84
CA LEU A 324 -15.57 2.18 -9.03
C LEU A 324 -16.86 2.78 -9.58
N VAL A 325 -17.81 1.91 -9.88
CA VAL A 325 -19.15 2.29 -10.32
C VAL A 325 -20.19 1.63 -9.42
N ARG A 326 -21.38 2.23 -9.32
CA ARG A 326 -22.51 1.66 -8.56
C ARG A 326 -23.47 0.91 -9.47
N GLU A 327 -24.14 -0.11 -8.95
CA GLU A 327 -25.39 -0.55 -9.54
C GLU A 327 -26.40 0.59 -9.58
N ALA A 328 -27.35 0.49 -10.48
CA ALA A 328 -28.45 1.43 -10.46
C ALA A 328 -29.55 0.96 -9.52
N GLU A 329 -30.10 1.92 -8.79
CA GLU A 329 -31.30 1.74 -7.99
C GLU A 329 -32.55 1.54 -8.85
#